data_AF-A0A661DZX6-F1
#
_entry.id   AF-A0A661DZX6-F1
#
_cell.length_a   1.000
_cell.length_b   1.000
_cell.length_c   1.000
_cell.angle_alpha   90.00
_cell.angle_beta   90.00
_cell.angle_gamma   90.00
#
_symmetry.space_group_name_H-M   'P 1'
#
loop_
_entity.id
_entity.type
_entity.pdbx_description
1 polymer ?
#
loop_
_entity_poly.entity_id
_entity_poly.type
_entity_poly.pdbx_seq_one_letter_code
_entity_poly.pdbx_strand_id
1 'polypeptide(L)'
;MKALAAFIVSGRWQAVFITTACGVISLLLPWLGGMLNYLAAAVVALVTLHVGMLPGLQVLFVATTVTVLVYQLVGVQALVGLVMVLLLWLPCWMASAVLQKTRGLGQALSAATLFGVCLLLVVYGLYGDPAPWWLQQLQLIESTLEEAGVSIPGLAEADLQQDVAALLTGVILASLTVGVIASLLLARWWQSILVHPGG
;
A
#
# COMPACT_ATOMS: atom_id res chain seq x y z
N MET A 1 -5.83 21.91 -0.91
CA MET A 1 -5.98 20.64 -0.15
C MET A 1 -7.32 20.50 0.58
N LYS A 2 -7.84 21.55 1.25
CA LYS A 2 -9.17 21.51 1.91
C LYS A 2 -10.33 21.16 0.96
N ALA A 3 -10.32 21.67 -0.27
CA ALA A 3 -11.33 21.36 -1.28
C ALA A 3 -11.35 19.88 -1.71
N LEU A 4 -10.17 19.26 -1.88
CA LEU A 4 -10.06 17.84 -2.20
C LEU A 4 -10.55 16.96 -1.04
N ALA A 5 -10.11 17.26 0.19
CA ALA A 5 -10.56 16.54 1.38
C ALA A 5 -12.08 16.69 1.60
N ALA A 6 -12.64 17.89 1.37
CA ALA A 6 -14.07 18.13 1.47
C ALA A 6 -14.84 17.39 0.38
N PHE A 7 -14.31 17.32 -0.84
CA PHE A 7 -14.90 16.58 -1.96
C PHE A 7 -14.86 15.05 -1.74
N ILE A 8 -13.78 14.53 -1.15
CA ILE A 8 -13.68 13.11 -0.77
C ILE A 8 -14.77 12.75 0.27
N VAL A 9 -15.02 13.65 1.21
CA VAL A 9 -15.94 13.41 2.34
C VAL A 9 -17.40 13.79 2.00
N SER A 10 -17.65 14.63 0.99
CA SER A 10 -19.01 15.10 0.65
C SER A 10 -19.95 14.02 0.10
N GLY A 11 -19.44 12.83 -0.24
CA GLY A 11 -20.27 11.74 -0.74
C GLY A 11 -19.54 10.41 -0.89
N ARG A 12 -20.25 9.31 -0.57
CA ARG A 12 -19.73 7.93 -0.64
C ARG A 12 -19.20 7.58 -2.05
N TRP A 13 -19.90 8.04 -3.09
CA TRP A 13 -19.52 7.81 -4.49
C TRP A 13 -18.29 8.63 -4.93
N GLN A 14 -18.06 9.79 -4.32
CA GLN A 14 -16.89 10.62 -4.63
C GLN A 14 -15.61 9.99 -4.07
N ALA A 15 -15.68 9.43 -2.86
CA ALA A 15 -14.58 8.64 -2.29
C ALA A 15 -14.25 7.41 -3.12
N VAL A 16 -15.27 6.65 -3.55
CA VAL A 16 -15.08 5.48 -4.43
C VAL A 16 -14.43 5.89 -5.75
N PHE A 17 -14.89 6.97 -6.38
CA PHE A 17 -14.34 7.44 -7.64
C PHE A 17 -12.87 7.81 -7.53
N ILE A 18 -12.49 8.60 -6.51
CA ILE A 18 -11.09 9.02 -6.31
C ILE A 18 -10.21 7.81 -5.99
N THR A 19 -10.64 6.93 -5.08
CA THR A 19 -9.87 5.73 -4.70
C THR A 19 -9.64 4.84 -5.91
N THR A 20 -10.69 4.60 -6.71
CA THR A 20 -10.62 3.77 -7.91
C THR A 20 -9.76 4.44 -8.99
N ALA A 21 -9.95 5.73 -9.24
CA ALA A 21 -9.16 6.47 -10.23
C ALA A 21 -7.68 6.46 -9.87
N CYS A 22 -7.32 6.72 -8.61
CA CYS A 22 -5.93 6.62 -8.15
C CYS A 22 -5.38 5.18 -8.26
N GLY A 23 -6.15 4.16 -7.90
CA GLY A 23 -5.75 2.75 -8.03
C GLY A 23 -5.56 2.30 -9.49
N VAL A 24 -6.40 2.77 -10.41
CA VAL A 24 -6.30 2.46 -11.84
C VAL A 24 -5.14 3.21 -12.49
N ILE A 25 -5.03 4.53 -12.24
CA ILE A 25 -3.95 5.36 -12.77
C ILE A 25 -2.60 4.87 -12.21
N SER A 26 -2.58 4.32 -11.01
CA SER A 26 -1.38 3.70 -10.44
C SER A 26 -0.80 2.58 -11.30
N LEU A 27 -1.64 1.85 -12.04
CA LEU A 27 -1.17 0.79 -12.93
C LEU A 27 -0.73 1.33 -14.29
N LEU A 28 -1.37 2.40 -14.77
CA LEU A 28 -1.05 3.05 -16.05
C LEU A 28 0.27 3.84 -16.03
N LEU A 29 0.69 4.32 -14.85
CA LEU A 29 1.92 5.10 -14.68
C LEU A 29 2.83 4.42 -13.64
N PRO A 30 3.65 3.41 -14.02
CA PRO A 30 4.49 2.67 -13.08
C PRO A 30 5.42 3.58 -12.25
N TRP A 31 5.91 4.67 -12.83
CA TRP A 31 6.78 5.65 -12.16
C TRP A 31 6.05 6.54 -11.14
N LEU A 32 4.75 6.79 -11.28
CA LEU A 32 3.92 7.53 -10.31
C LEU A 32 3.00 6.62 -9.49
N GLY A 33 2.97 5.32 -9.81
CA GLY A 33 1.98 4.40 -9.31
C GLY A 33 2.05 4.20 -7.81
N GLY A 34 3.27 4.04 -7.28
CA GLY A 34 3.48 3.98 -5.83
C GLY A 34 2.82 5.16 -5.10
N MET A 35 3.06 6.39 -5.56
CA MET A 35 2.50 7.60 -4.92
C MET A 35 0.97 7.66 -4.98
N LEU A 36 0.38 7.32 -6.14
CA LEU A 36 -1.07 7.29 -6.32
C LEU A 36 -1.73 6.21 -5.47
N ASN A 37 -1.09 5.06 -5.32
CA ASN A 37 -1.62 3.97 -4.50
C ASN A 37 -1.62 4.33 -3.01
N TYR A 38 -0.57 5.01 -2.52
CA TYR A 38 -0.54 5.58 -1.16
C TYR A 38 -1.62 6.66 -0.96
N LEU A 39 -1.91 7.45 -2.00
CA LEU A 39 -2.99 8.42 -1.95
C LEU A 39 -4.36 7.73 -1.86
N ALA A 40 -4.58 6.67 -2.64
CA ALA A 40 -5.80 5.87 -2.61
C ALA A 40 -6.01 5.26 -1.21
N ALA A 41 -4.95 4.71 -0.61
CA ALA A 41 -4.97 4.21 0.76
C ALA A 41 -5.32 5.31 1.78
N ALA A 42 -4.77 6.52 1.61
CA ALA A 42 -5.09 7.67 2.47
C ALA A 42 -6.57 8.12 2.33
N VAL A 43 -7.17 8.01 1.14
CA VAL A 43 -8.60 8.28 0.91
C VAL A 43 -9.46 7.28 1.68
N VAL A 44 -9.15 5.98 1.61
CA VAL A 44 -9.84 4.93 2.39
C VAL A 44 -9.70 5.20 3.89
N ALA A 45 -8.50 5.54 4.36
CA ALA A 45 -8.28 5.89 5.77
C ALA A 45 -9.04 7.15 6.19
N LEU A 46 -9.12 8.18 5.35
CA LEU A 46 -9.86 9.42 5.65
C LEU A 46 -11.35 9.16 5.80
N VAL A 47 -11.96 8.39 4.89
CA VAL A 47 -13.37 8.01 4.99
C VAL A 47 -13.62 7.19 6.26
N THR A 48 -12.72 6.26 6.56
CA THR A 48 -12.80 5.44 7.77
C THR A 48 -12.77 6.30 9.02
N LEU A 49 -11.85 7.28 9.10
CA LEU A 49 -11.70 8.18 10.25
C LEU A 49 -12.85 9.18 10.40
N HIS A 50 -13.31 9.78 9.30
CA HIS A 50 -14.24 10.91 9.34
C HIS A 50 -15.71 10.48 9.32
N VAL A 51 -16.05 9.47 8.51
CA VAL A 51 -17.44 9.03 8.32
C VAL A 51 -17.75 7.79 9.17
N GLY A 52 -16.79 6.89 9.33
CA GLY A 52 -16.93 5.70 10.18
C GLY A 52 -16.31 4.43 9.58
N MET A 53 -16.12 3.44 10.44
CA MET A 53 -15.55 2.13 10.07
C MET A 53 -16.33 1.40 8.97
N LEU A 54 -17.67 1.35 9.07
CA LEU A 54 -18.54 0.67 8.08
C LEU A 54 -18.52 1.36 6.70
N PRO A 55 -18.69 2.69 6.59
CA PRO A 55 -18.50 3.41 5.34
C PRO A 55 -17.11 3.19 4.71
N GLY A 56 -16.05 3.21 5.51
CA GLY A 56 -14.68 2.95 5.04
C GLY A 56 -14.53 1.55 4.45
N LEU A 57 -15.13 0.54 5.08
CA LEU A 57 -15.11 -0.84 4.59
C LEU A 57 -15.86 -0.97 3.25
N GLN A 58 -16.99 -0.28 3.10
CA GLN A 58 -17.75 -0.28 1.84
C GLN A 58 -16.96 0.38 0.71
N VAL A 59 -16.26 1.48 0.97
CA VAL A 59 -15.37 2.12 -0.02
C VAL A 59 -14.23 1.18 -0.39
N LEU A 60 -13.59 0.53 0.59
CA LEU A 60 -12.54 -0.47 0.37
C LEU A 60 -13.03 -1.58 -0.57
N PHE A 61 -14.16 -2.22 -0.27
CA PHE A 61 -14.69 -3.32 -1.08
C PHE A 61 -15.05 -2.88 -2.50
N VAL A 62 -15.79 -1.79 -2.64
CA VAL A 62 -16.24 -1.31 -3.96
C VAL A 62 -15.04 -0.87 -4.80
N ALA A 63 -14.14 -0.06 -4.24
CA ALA A 63 -12.96 0.41 -4.97
C ALA A 63 -12.04 -0.76 -5.34
N THR A 64 -11.82 -1.74 -4.44
CA THR A 64 -11.00 -2.93 -4.74
C THR A 64 -11.63 -3.73 -5.88
N THR A 65 -12.95 -3.96 -5.83
CA THR A 65 -13.66 -4.71 -6.88
C THR A 65 -13.51 -4.04 -8.24
N VAL A 66 -13.71 -2.72 -8.31
CA VAL A 66 -13.60 -1.97 -9.57
C VAL A 66 -12.15 -1.95 -10.07
N THR A 67 -11.17 -1.70 -9.20
CA THR A 67 -9.75 -1.70 -9.57
C THR A 67 -9.31 -3.07 -10.09
N VAL A 68 -9.70 -4.17 -9.45
CA VAL A 68 -9.39 -5.54 -9.90
C VAL A 68 -10.04 -5.85 -11.25
N LEU A 69 -11.29 -5.43 -11.46
CA LEU A 69 -11.95 -5.57 -12.77
C LEU A 69 -11.19 -4.85 -13.87
N VAL A 70 -10.71 -3.63 -13.61
CA VAL A 70 -9.90 -2.89 -14.58
C VAL A 70 -8.55 -3.57 -14.81
N TYR A 71 -7.91 -4.10 -13.77
CA TYR A 71 -6.64 -4.83 -13.90
C TYR A 71 -6.80 -6.08 -14.79
N GLN A 72 -7.94 -6.78 -14.67
CA GLN A 72 -8.27 -7.90 -15.56
C GLN A 72 -8.42 -7.47 -17.02
N LEU A 73 -8.98 -6.30 -17.30
CA LEU A 73 -9.09 -5.78 -18.67
C LEU A 73 -7.72 -5.47 -19.30
N VAL A 74 -6.71 -5.17 -18.48
CA VAL A 74 -5.32 -4.93 -18.91
C VAL A 74 -4.52 -6.25 -19.01
N GLY A 75 -5.13 -7.39 -18.67
CA GLY A 75 -4.49 -8.72 -18.72
C GLY A 75 -3.77 -9.14 -17.45
N VAL A 76 -3.92 -8.40 -16.35
CA VAL A 76 -3.39 -8.81 -15.04
C VAL A 76 -4.34 -9.83 -14.41
N GLN A 77 -3.79 -10.95 -13.93
CA GLN A 77 -4.59 -11.98 -13.27
C GLN A 77 -5.34 -11.42 -12.05
N ALA A 78 -6.63 -11.73 -11.93
CA ALA A 78 -7.49 -11.25 -10.84
C ALA A 78 -6.87 -11.41 -9.45
N LEU A 79 -6.26 -12.57 -9.18
CA LEU A 79 -5.66 -12.89 -7.89
C LEU A 79 -4.48 -11.96 -7.58
N VAL A 80 -3.62 -11.69 -8.57
CA VAL A 80 -2.45 -10.80 -8.43
C VAL A 80 -2.93 -9.37 -8.16
N GLY A 81 -3.90 -8.89 -8.94
CA GLY A 81 -4.47 -7.55 -8.75
C GLY A 81 -5.13 -7.38 -7.38
N LEU A 82 -5.86 -8.39 -6.92
CA LEU A 82 -6.50 -8.39 -5.61
C LEU A 82 -5.45 -8.30 -4.49
N VAL A 83 -4.40 -9.12 -4.55
CA VAL A 83 -3.31 -9.10 -3.58
C VAL A 83 -2.65 -7.72 -3.57
N MET A 84 -2.30 -7.16 -4.73
CA MET A 84 -1.63 -5.85 -4.81
C MET A 84 -2.42 -4.71 -4.17
N VAL A 85 -3.73 -4.67 -4.39
CA VAL A 85 -4.60 -3.62 -3.83
C VAL A 85 -4.81 -3.84 -2.33
N LEU A 86 -5.15 -5.07 -1.93
CA LEU A 86 -5.45 -5.37 -0.53
C LEU A 86 -4.21 -5.28 0.37
N LEU A 87 -3.01 -5.53 -0.16
CA LEU A 87 -1.77 -5.46 0.61
C LEU A 87 -1.56 -4.10 1.28
N LEU A 88 -2.00 -3.02 0.62
CA LEU A 88 -1.86 -1.65 1.13
C LEU A 88 -3.16 -1.11 1.73
N TRP A 89 -4.30 -1.33 1.07
CA TRP A 89 -5.55 -0.66 1.47
C TRP A 89 -6.17 -1.28 2.72
N LEU A 90 -6.05 -2.61 2.89
CA LEU A 90 -6.58 -3.33 4.05
C LEU A 90 -5.88 -2.94 5.37
N PRO A 91 -4.53 -2.93 5.47
CA PRO A 91 -3.88 -2.45 6.68
C PRO A 91 -4.14 -0.98 6.97
N CYS A 92 -4.28 -0.14 5.93
CA CYS A 92 -4.60 1.26 6.11
C CYS A 92 -6.01 1.45 6.69
N TRP A 93 -6.99 0.67 6.20
CA TRP A 93 -8.34 0.61 6.79
C TRP A 93 -8.31 0.10 8.24
N MET A 94 -7.57 -0.97 8.54
CA MET A 94 -7.45 -1.51 9.90
C MET A 94 -6.83 -0.49 10.86
N ALA A 95 -5.72 0.13 10.48
CA ALA A 95 -5.01 1.12 11.30
C ALA A 95 -5.86 2.37 11.55
N SER A 96 -6.61 2.83 10.53
CA SER A 96 -7.55 3.94 10.68
C SER A 96 -8.76 3.60 11.54
N ALA A 97 -9.28 2.37 11.47
CA ALA A 97 -10.34 1.89 12.35
C ALA A 97 -9.88 1.83 13.82
N VAL A 98 -8.64 1.37 14.07
CA VAL A 98 -8.04 1.40 15.41
C VAL A 98 -7.89 2.84 15.90
N LEU A 99 -7.36 3.74 15.07
CA LEU A 99 -7.19 5.15 15.42
C LEU A 99 -8.54 5.82 15.77
N GLN A 100 -9.60 5.53 15.01
CA GLN A 100 -10.93 6.05 15.27
C GLN A 100 -11.47 5.62 16.64
N LYS A 101 -11.29 4.35 17.02
CA LYS A 101 -11.79 3.80 18.29
C LYS A 101 -10.98 4.26 19.49
N THR A 102 -9.65 4.28 19.35
CA THR A 102 -8.74 4.49 20.48
C THR A 102 -8.41 5.96 20.69
N ARG A 103 -8.60 6.80 19.65
CA ARG A 103 -8.15 8.20 19.58
C ARG A 103 -6.65 8.38 19.87
N GLY A 104 -5.89 7.29 19.89
CA GLY A 104 -4.47 7.26 20.23
C GLY A 104 -3.63 6.90 19.00
N LEU A 105 -2.79 7.83 18.56
CA LEU A 105 -1.84 7.59 17.47
C LEU A 105 -0.92 6.40 17.72
N GLY A 106 -0.41 6.27 18.95
CA GLY A 106 0.50 5.19 19.32
C GLY A 106 -0.10 3.81 19.05
N GLN A 107 -1.37 3.60 19.42
CA GLN A 107 -2.06 2.32 19.19
C GLN A 107 -2.30 2.05 17.70
N ALA A 108 -2.57 3.08 16.90
CA ALA A 108 -2.73 2.94 15.46
C ALA A 108 -1.41 2.58 14.75
N LEU A 109 -0.30 3.19 15.17
CA LEU A 109 1.03 2.85 14.68
C LEU A 109 1.44 1.43 15.07
N SER A 110 1.17 1.05 16.32
CA SER A 110 1.38 -0.33 16.78
C SER A 110 0.54 -1.34 15.99
N ALA A 111 -0.73 -1.02 15.68
CA ALA A 111 -1.58 -1.87 14.87
C ALA A 111 -1.07 -2.03 13.43
N ALA A 112 -0.61 -0.93 12.79
CA ALA A 112 0.00 -0.99 11.47
C ALA A 112 1.28 -1.85 11.46
N THR A 113 2.12 -1.68 12.48
CA THR A 113 3.36 -2.46 12.64
C THR A 113 3.08 -3.94 12.89
N LEU A 114 2.12 -4.24 13.77
CA LEU A 114 1.69 -5.61 14.06
C LEU A 114 1.18 -6.29 12.79
N PHE A 115 0.42 -5.58 11.96
CA PHE A 115 -0.02 -6.10 10.66
C PHE A 115 1.17 -6.44 9.75
N GLY A 116 2.16 -5.55 9.64
CA GLY A 116 3.37 -5.82 8.86
C GLY A 116 4.13 -7.06 9.35
N VAL A 117 4.24 -7.23 10.66
CA VAL A 117 4.86 -8.43 11.27
C VAL A 117 4.02 -9.68 10.99
N CYS A 118 2.69 -9.62 11.13
CA CYS A 118 1.82 -10.75 10.80
C CYS A 118 1.95 -11.15 9.33
N LEU A 119 2.03 -10.17 8.42
CA LEU A 119 2.21 -10.42 6.99
C LEU A 119 3.56 -11.12 6.71
N LEU A 120 4.63 -10.68 7.38
CA LEU A 120 5.94 -11.34 7.32
C LEU A 120 5.85 -12.80 7.79
N LEU A 121 5.21 -13.05 8.94
CA LEU A 121 5.03 -14.41 9.47
C LEU A 121 4.19 -15.29 8.54
N VAL A 122 3.17 -14.74 7.88
CA VAL A 122 2.36 -15.47 6.90
C VAL A 122 3.20 -15.84 5.68
N VAL A 123 4.04 -14.94 5.17
CA VAL A 123 4.94 -15.23 4.05
C VAL A 123 5.90 -16.36 4.41
N TYR A 124 6.59 -16.26 5.54
CA TYR A 124 7.50 -17.31 6.01
C TYR A 124 6.78 -18.61 6.36
N GLY A 125 5.54 -18.54 6.86
CA GLY A 125 4.73 -19.72 7.19
C GLY A 125 4.20 -20.47 5.97
N LEU A 126 3.89 -19.77 4.88
CA LEU A 126 3.37 -20.37 3.65
C LEU A 126 4.48 -20.84 2.69
N TYR A 127 5.54 -20.04 2.56
CA TYR A 127 6.59 -20.27 1.56
C TYR A 127 7.92 -20.76 2.18
N GLY A 128 8.04 -20.80 3.51
CA GLY A 128 9.28 -21.15 4.18
C GLY A 128 10.30 -20.02 4.05
N ASP A 129 11.42 -20.30 3.38
CA ASP A 129 12.46 -19.30 3.11
C ASP A 129 12.19 -18.60 1.76
N PRO A 130 11.89 -17.29 1.72
CA PRO A 130 11.70 -16.55 0.48
C PRO A 130 13.03 -16.16 -0.19
N ALA A 131 14.18 -16.31 0.47
CA ALA A 131 15.48 -15.87 -0.05
C ALA A 131 15.84 -16.50 -1.43
N PRO A 132 15.61 -17.81 -1.69
CA PRO A 132 15.91 -18.39 -2.98
C PRO A 132 15.10 -17.78 -4.14
N TRP A 133 13.85 -17.38 -3.88
CA TRP A 133 13.01 -16.73 -4.88
C TRP A 133 13.55 -15.33 -5.21
N TRP A 134 13.94 -14.56 -4.18
CA TRP A 134 14.55 -13.24 -4.37
C TRP A 134 15.90 -13.32 -5.07
N LEU A 135 16.70 -14.34 -4.77
CA LEU A 135 17.98 -14.57 -5.47
C LEU A 135 17.78 -14.74 -6.98
N GLN A 136 16.78 -15.53 -7.38
CA GLN A 136 16.41 -15.69 -8.80
C GLN A 136 15.98 -14.35 -9.43
N GLN A 137 15.24 -13.51 -8.70
CA GLN A 137 14.85 -12.19 -9.20
C GLN A 137 16.05 -11.24 -9.34
N LEU A 138 16.98 -11.26 -8.39
CA LEU A 138 18.20 -10.45 -8.45
C LEU A 138 19.07 -10.82 -9.66
N GLN A 139 19.23 -12.13 -9.94
CA GLN A 139 19.96 -12.62 -11.10
C GLN A 139 19.28 -12.21 -12.42
N LEU A 140 17.96 -12.24 -12.47
CA LEU A 140 17.22 -11.77 -13.65
C LEU A 140 17.44 -10.27 -13.86
N ILE A 141 17.37 -9.46 -12.79
CA ILE A 141 17.65 -8.02 -12.87
C ILE A 141 19.09 -7.76 -13.34
N GLU A 142 20.07 -8.47 -12.77
CA GLU A 142 21.48 -8.37 -13.17
C GLU A 142 21.65 -8.64 -14.66
N SER A 143 21.11 -9.75 -15.18
CA SER A 143 21.19 -10.08 -16.61
C SER A 143 20.59 -8.98 -17.50
N THR A 144 19.46 -8.40 -17.10
CA THR A 144 18.83 -7.30 -17.87
C THR A 144 19.64 -5.99 -17.82
N LEU A 145 20.37 -5.73 -16.74
CA LEU A 145 21.24 -4.57 -16.61
C LEU A 145 22.52 -4.73 -17.43
N GLU A 146 23.10 -5.93 -17.44
CA GLU A 146 24.25 -6.27 -18.28
C GLU A 146 23.90 -6.14 -19.77
N GLU A 147 22.74 -6.62 -20.20
CA GLU A 147 22.22 -6.43 -21.56
C GLU A 147 22.04 -4.95 -21.91
N ALA A 148 21.70 -4.11 -20.94
CA ALA A 148 21.61 -2.66 -21.10
C ALA A 148 22.96 -1.93 -21.01
N GLY A 149 24.07 -2.67 -20.83
CA GLY A 149 25.43 -2.13 -20.71
C GLY A 149 25.73 -1.44 -19.37
N VAL A 150 24.90 -1.68 -18.34
CA VAL A 150 25.04 -1.12 -16.99
C VAL A 150 25.55 -2.20 -16.05
N SER A 151 26.82 -2.11 -15.65
CA SER A 151 27.38 -2.97 -14.61
C SER A 151 27.36 -2.25 -13.25
N ILE A 152 26.76 -2.87 -12.25
CA ILE A 152 26.75 -2.36 -10.88
C ILE A 152 27.83 -3.11 -10.08
N PRO A 153 28.90 -2.44 -9.63
CA PRO A 153 29.95 -3.08 -8.84
C PRO A 153 29.38 -3.73 -7.57
N GLY A 154 29.74 -4.99 -7.31
CA GLY A 154 29.32 -5.75 -6.13
C GLY A 154 27.99 -6.51 -6.27
N LEU A 155 27.17 -6.23 -7.30
CA LEU A 155 25.97 -7.05 -7.54
C LEU A 155 26.29 -8.46 -8.04
N ALA A 156 27.46 -8.68 -8.66
CA ALA A 156 27.91 -9.99 -9.14
C ALA A 156 28.52 -10.88 -8.04
N GLU A 157 28.70 -10.36 -6.83
CA GLU A 157 29.27 -11.13 -5.72
C GLU A 157 28.18 -12.04 -5.12
N ALA A 158 28.36 -13.35 -5.24
CA ALA A 158 27.37 -14.35 -4.82
C ALA A 158 26.99 -14.24 -3.33
N ASP A 159 27.96 -13.94 -2.46
CA ASP A 159 27.73 -13.78 -1.02
C ASP A 159 26.85 -12.55 -0.73
N LEU A 160 27.10 -11.42 -1.41
CA LEU A 160 26.27 -10.21 -1.27
C LEU A 160 24.85 -10.43 -1.81
N GLN A 161 24.69 -11.14 -2.94
CA GLN A 161 23.36 -11.45 -3.48
C GLN A 161 22.53 -12.28 -2.50
N GLN A 162 23.14 -13.25 -1.83
CA GLN A 162 22.46 -14.11 -0.86
C GLN A 162 22.04 -13.33 0.39
N ASP A 163 22.91 -12.46 0.91
CA ASP A 163 22.59 -11.59 2.06
C ASP A 163 21.46 -10.59 1.72
N VAL A 164 21.52 -9.98 0.53
CA VAL A 164 20.47 -9.07 0.06
C VAL A 164 19.15 -9.82 -0.11
N ALA A 165 19.16 -10.99 -0.75
CA ALA A 165 17.97 -11.79 -0.99
C ALA A 165 17.26 -12.18 0.32
N ALA A 166 18.01 -12.52 1.37
CA ALA A 166 17.47 -12.82 2.69
C ALA A 166 16.76 -11.60 3.33
N LEU A 167 17.27 -10.38 3.10
CA LEU A 167 16.72 -9.15 3.66
C LEU A 167 15.57 -8.55 2.85
N LEU A 168 15.49 -8.81 1.54
CA LEU A 168 14.56 -8.15 0.63
C LEU A 168 13.10 -8.25 1.06
N THR A 169 12.65 -9.43 1.50
CA THR A 169 11.28 -9.62 2.01
C THR A 169 10.99 -8.70 3.19
N GLY A 170 11.93 -8.62 4.14
CA GLY A 170 11.81 -7.76 5.32
C GLY A 170 11.79 -6.28 4.95
N VAL A 171 12.68 -5.86 4.04
CA VAL A 171 12.74 -4.47 3.56
C VAL A 171 11.45 -4.07 2.85
N ILE A 172 10.90 -4.92 1.99
CA ILE A 172 9.66 -4.64 1.26
C ILE A 172 8.49 -4.51 2.24
N LEU A 173 8.36 -5.41 3.20
CA LEU A 173 7.29 -5.35 4.20
C LEU A 173 7.46 -4.18 5.17
N ALA A 174 8.69 -3.80 5.51
CA ALA A 174 8.98 -2.59 6.26
C ALA A 174 8.57 -1.34 5.46
N SER A 175 8.90 -1.27 4.17
CA SER A 175 8.51 -0.15 3.30
C SER A 175 6.99 -0.05 3.15
N LEU A 176 6.29 -1.19 3.04
CA LEU A 176 4.84 -1.25 3.03
C LEU A 176 4.27 -0.66 4.33
N THR A 177 4.81 -1.05 5.48
CA THR A 177 4.39 -0.57 6.80
C THR A 177 4.60 0.94 6.92
N VAL A 178 5.75 1.46 6.49
CA VAL A 178 6.03 2.90 6.44
C VAL A 178 5.03 3.61 5.52
N GLY A 179 4.72 3.04 4.36
CA GLY A 179 3.71 3.54 3.44
C GLY A 179 2.31 3.62 4.04
N VAL A 180 1.88 2.58 4.77
CA VAL A 180 0.61 2.56 5.51
C VAL A 180 0.57 3.68 6.57
N ILE A 181 1.65 3.85 7.32
CA ILE A 181 1.77 4.91 8.33
C ILE A 181 1.71 6.29 7.68
N ALA A 182 2.41 6.50 6.56
CA ALA A 182 2.39 7.75 5.82
C ALA A 182 0.98 8.09 5.31
N SER A 183 0.28 7.11 4.72
CA SER A 183 -1.12 7.27 4.28
C SER A 183 -2.06 7.58 5.45
N LEU A 184 -1.86 6.95 6.60
CA LEU A 184 -2.66 7.20 7.81
C LEU A 184 -2.43 8.62 8.35
N LEU A 185 -1.18 9.08 8.42
CA LEU A 185 -0.85 10.43 8.86
C LEU A 185 -1.41 11.48 7.90
N LEU A 186 -1.34 11.23 6.59
CA LEU A 186 -1.95 12.07 5.57
C LEU A 186 -3.47 12.16 5.75
N ALA A 187 -4.14 11.04 5.98
CA ALA A 187 -5.57 10.99 6.27
C ALA A 187 -5.93 11.79 7.54
N ARG A 188 -5.14 11.65 8.61
CA ARG A 188 -5.36 12.42 9.85
C ARG A 188 -5.15 13.92 9.63
N TRP A 189 -4.17 14.31 8.83
CA TRP A 189 -3.93 15.71 8.47
C TRP A 189 -5.09 16.30 7.65
N TRP A 190 -5.64 15.54 6.71
CA TRP A 190 -6.85 15.96 6.00
C TRP A 190 -8.06 16.08 6.94
N GLN A 191 -8.21 15.16 7.88
CA GLN A 191 -9.26 15.25 8.90
C GLN A 191 -9.11 16.52 9.75
N SER A 192 -7.90 16.88 10.18
CA SER A 192 -7.70 18.10 10.98
C SER A 192 -8.03 19.37 10.20
N ILE A 193 -7.67 19.44 8.91
CA ILE A 193 -8.02 20.58 8.04
C ILE A 193 -9.54 20.74 7.88
N LEU A 194 -10.28 19.63 7.88
CA LEU A 194 -11.74 19.64 7.74
C LEU A 194 -12.47 20.03 9.03
N VAL A 195 -12.00 19.52 10.17
CA VAL A 195 -12.67 19.71 11.47
C VAL A 195 -12.17 20.97 12.21
N HIS A 196 -10.85 21.24 12.19
CA HIS A 196 -10.21 22.37 12.85
C HIS A 196 -9.25 23.10 11.89
N PRO A 197 -9.79 23.89 10.94
CA PRO A 197 -8.95 24.65 10.02
C PRO A 197 -8.18 25.75 10.77
N GLY A 198 -6.89 25.52 11.03
CA GLY A 198 -5.97 26.51 11.63
C GLY A 198 -5.19 26.02 12.86
N GLY A 199 -5.51 24.82 13.37
CA GLY A 199 -4.95 24.28 14.62
C GLY A 199 -6.06 23.86 15.56
#